data_AF-K1U6P9-F1
#
_entry.id   AF-K1U6P9-F1
#
_cell.length_a   1.000
_cell.length_b   1.000
_cell.length_c   1.000
_cell.angle_alpha   90.00
_cell.angle_beta   90.00
_cell.angle_gamma   90.00
#
_symmetry.space_group_name_H-M   'P 1'
#
loop_
_entity.id
_entity.type
_entity.pdbx_description
1 polymer ?
#
loop_
_entity_poly.entity_id
_entity_poly.type
_entity_poly.pdbx_seq_one_letter_code
_entity_poly.pdbx_strand_id
1 'polypeptide(L)'
;MEFYTYTLPNGIRGIHRRVKGSVAHCALVIDAGSRDEHPDEYGLAHFTEHAFFKGTRRRRAWQVNCRLENLGGELNAFTTKEDTTIHATTLRGDFAKAAELIADIAFRSTFPERELEREKEVIADEINTYKDSPADMIYDTFEDLLFAESELGHNILGRKAALARYDGDAIRA
;
A
#
# COMPACT_ATOMS: atom_id res chain seq x y z
N MET A 1 -21.72 4.55 -19.85
CA MET A 1 -21.44 3.44 -18.90
C MET A 1 -21.84 3.93 -17.52
N GLU A 2 -22.72 3.22 -16.81
CA GLU A 2 -23.29 3.71 -15.56
C GLU A 2 -22.49 3.18 -14.36
N PHE A 3 -21.88 4.10 -13.59
CA PHE A 3 -21.26 3.83 -12.31
C PHE A 3 -22.25 4.19 -11.20
N TYR A 4 -22.31 3.37 -10.16
CA TYR A 4 -23.08 3.65 -8.96
C TYR A 4 -22.15 4.28 -7.93
N THR A 5 -22.49 5.47 -7.46
CA THR A 5 -21.74 6.21 -6.44
C THR A 5 -22.59 6.44 -5.20
N TYR A 6 -21.95 6.39 -4.04
CA TYR A 6 -22.58 6.70 -2.75
C TYR A 6 -21.53 7.18 -1.75
N THR A 7 -21.96 7.78 -0.64
CA THR A 7 -21.08 8.20 0.45
C THR A 7 -21.57 7.58 1.75
N LEU A 8 -20.67 6.95 2.50
CA LEU A 8 -20.95 6.38 3.80
C LEU A 8 -21.07 7.48 4.87
N PRO A 9 -21.71 7.21 6.03
CA PRO A 9 -21.84 8.21 7.10
C PRO A 9 -20.52 8.78 7.63
N ASN A 10 -19.42 8.04 7.47
CA ASN A 10 -18.07 8.44 7.85
C ASN A 10 -17.29 9.17 6.73
N GLY A 11 -17.95 9.51 5.61
CA GLY A 11 -17.34 10.25 4.50
C GLY A 11 -16.64 9.41 3.43
N ILE A 12 -16.44 8.10 3.67
CA ILE A 12 -15.85 7.21 2.65
C ILE A 12 -16.77 7.15 1.43
N ARG A 13 -16.20 7.41 0.25
CA ARG A 13 -16.90 7.38 -1.03
C ARG A 13 -16.85 5.98 -1.62
N GLY A 14 -18.00 5.43 -1.99
CA GLY A 14 -18.12 4.18 -2.72
C GLY A 14 -18.38 4.47 -4.19
N ILE A 15 -17.61 3.84 -5.07
CA ILE A 15 -17.90 3.76 -6.51
C ILE A 15 -17.85 2.29 -6.93
N HIS A 16 -18.86 1.83 -7.65
CA HIS A 16 -18.83 0.49 -8.21
C HIS A 16 -19.58 0.39 -9.53
N ARG A 17 -19.18 -0.61 -10.32
CA ARG A 17 -19.85 -0.98 -11.55
C ARG A 17 -20.15 -2.47 -11.51
N ARG A 18 -21.41 -2.82 -11.76
CA ARG A 18 -21.80 -4.22 -11.88
C ARG A 18 -21.43 -4.74 -13.26
N VAL A 19 -20.62 -5.78 -13.30
CA VAL A 19 -20.26 -6.51 -14.53
C VAL A 19 -20.78 -7.94 -14.47
N LYS A 20 -21.17 -8.50 -15.62
CA LYS A 20 -21.54 -9.92 -15.71
C LYS A 20 -20.27 -10.76 -15.89
N GLY A 21 -19.53 -10.98 -14.80
CA GLY A 21 -18.31 -11.80 -14.77
C GLY A 21 -18.22 -12.72 -13.56
N SER A 22 -17.45 -13.81 -13.65
CA SER A 22 -17.17 -14.71 -12.52
C SER A 22 -16.18 -14.11 -11.51
N VAL A 23 -15.48 -13.04 -11.90
CA VAL A 23 -14.48 -12.34 -11.11
C VAL A 23 -15.06 -11.02 -10.58
N ALA A 24 -14.63 -10.63 -9.39
CA ALA A 24 -14.88 -9.35 -8.77
C ALA A 24 -13.54 -8.69 -8.41
N HIS A 25 -13.45 -7.38 -8.61
CA HIS A 25 -12.33 -6.56 -8.17
C HIS A 25 -12.83 -5.56 -7.15
N CYS A 26 -12.06 -5.34 -6.09
CA CYS A 26 -12.33 -4.33 -5.08
C CYS A 26 -11.03 -3.69 -4.63
N ALA A 27 -11.09 -2.40 -4.30
CA ALA A 27 -9.95 -1.65 -3.83
C ALA A 27 -10.40 -0.64 -2.77
N LEU A 28 -9.51 -0.40 -1.80
CA LEU A 28 -9.53 0.77 -0.96
C LEU A 28 -8.41 1.69 -1.46
N VAL A 29 -8.80 2.87 -1.94
CA VAL A 29 -7.87 3.92 -2.38
C VAL A 29 -7.81 4.97 -1.29
N ILE A 30 -6.62 5.24 -0.81
CA ILE A 30 -6.31 6.25 0.19
C ILE A 30 -5.68 7.41 -0.56
N ASP A 31 -6.26 8.59 -0.40
CA ASP A 31 -5.80 9.86 -1.00
C ASP A 31 -4.60 10.39 -0.21
N ALA A 32 -3.56 9.57 -0.12
CA ALA A 32 -2.28 9.83 0.52
C ALA A 32 -1.20 8.96 -0.14
N GLY A 33 -0.13 9.59 -0.61
CA GLY A 33 1.04 8.94 -1.20
C GLY A 33 2.33 9.55 -0.67
N SER A 34 3.44 9.33 -1.38
CA SER A 34 4.74 9.86 -0.92
C SER A 34 4.74 11.40 -0.86
N ARG A 35 3.97 12.10 -1.72
CA ARG A 35 3.88 13.57 -1.70
C ARG A 35 3.36 14.16 -0.39
N ASP A 36 2.65 13.36 0.39
CA ASP A 36 2.04 13.80 1.64
C ASP A 36 2.99 13.62 2.83
N GLU A 37 4.17 13.02 2.60
CA GLU A 37 5.21 12.82 3.60
C GLU A 37 5.92 14.15 3.93
N HIS A 38 6.22 14.35 5.22
CA HIS A 38 7.14 15.41 5.61
C HIS A 38 8.60 15.05 5.25
N PRO A 39 9.51 16.05 5.14
CA PRO A 39 10.91 15.80 4.78
C PRO A 39 11.67 14.82 5.70
N ASP A 40 11.21 14.62 6.93
CA ASP A 40 11.73 13.66 7.89
C ASP A 40 11.07 12.27 7.82
N GLU A 41 10.00 12.13 7.03
CA GLU A 41 9.16 10.95 6.83
C GLU A 41 9.29 10.31 5.45
N TYR A 42 10.23 10.75 4.60
CA TYR A 42 10.38 10.18 3.27
C TYR A 42 10.52 8.65 3.23
N GLY A 43 9.66 7.99 2.45
CA GLY A 43 9.54 6.54 2.33
C GLY A 43 8.62 5.87 3.35
N LEU A 44 7.94 6.64 4.22
CA LEU A 44 7.00 6.12 5.21
C LEU A 44 5.72 5.56 4.58
N ALA A 45 5.21 6.16 3.49
CA ALA A 45 4.03 5.69 2.77
C ALA A 45 4.30 4.29 2.18
N HIS A 46 5.44 4.12 1.50
CA HIS A 46 5.87 2.82 0.98
C HIS A 46 6.13 1.80 2.11
N PHE A 47 6.75 2.22 3.21
CA PHE A 47 6.94 1.35 4.37
C PHE A 47 5.60 0.91 4.99
N THR A 48 4.62 1.81 5.04
CA THR A 48 3.27 1.56 5.55
C THR A 48 2.54 0.54 4.67
N GLU A 49 2.69 0.64 3.35
CA GLU A 49 2.18 -0.33 2.39
C GLU A 49 2.66 -1.75 2.70
N HIS A 50 3.98 -1.94 2.87
CA HIS A 50 4.54 -3.23 3.28
C HIS A 50 3.99 -3.69 4.63
N ALA A 51 3.92 -2.76 5.60
CA ALA A 51 3.52 -3.05 6.96
C ALA A 51 2.07 -3.55 7.08
N PHE A 52 1.16 -3.12 6.19
CA PHE A 52 -0.22 -3.57 6.14
C PHE A 52 -0.37 -5.10 6.04
N PHE A 53 0.56 -5.78 5.38
CA PHE A 53 0.51 -7.23 5.17
C PHE A 53 1.09 -8.05 6.33
N LYS A 54 1.65 -7.39 7.37
CA LYS A 54 2.40 -8.07 8.43
C LYS A 54 1.57 -8.50 9.62
N GLY A 55 0.29 -8.13 9.65
CA GLY A 55 -0.68 -8.71 10.56
C GLY A 55 -1.62 -7.70 11.18
N THR A 56 -2.78 -8.22 11.57
CA THR A 56 -3.88 -7.47 12.19
C THR A 56 -4.16 -8.02 13.58
N ARG A 57 -5.04 -7.35 14.33
CA ARG A 57 -5.53 -7.85 15.63
C ARG A 57 -6.16 -9.25 15.54
N ARG A 58 -6.62 -9.67 14.36
CA ARG A 58 -7.31 -10.95 14.14
C ARG A 58 -6.47 -11.97 13.38
N ARG A 59 -5.42 -11.54 12.66
CA ARG A 59 -4.73 -12.35 11.67
C ARG A 59 -3.23 -12.14 11.72
N ARG A 60 -2.46 -13.22 11.68
CA ARG A 60 -1.01 -13.18 11.46
C ARG A 60 -0.70 -12.87 9.99
N ALA A 61 0.51 -12.40 9.69
CA ALA A 61 0.96 -12.10 8.32
C ALA A 61 0.61 -13.19 7.28
N TRP A 62 0.96 -14.44 7.57
CA TRP A 62 0.66 -15.56 6.65
C TRP A 62 -0.84 -15.79 6.44
N GLN A 63 -1.67 -15.49 7.44
CA GLN A 63 -3.12 -15.59 7.33
C GLN A 63 -3.69 -14.44 6.52
N VAL A 64 -3.03 -13.28 6.48
CA VAL A 64 -3.39 -12.17 5.61
C VAL A 64 -3.08 -12.54 4.16
N ASN A 65 -1.83 -12.92 3.88
CA ASN A 65 -1.35 -13.15 2.53
C ASN A 65 -2.02 -14.37 1.87
N CYS A 66 -2.11 -15.50 2.57
CA CYS A 66 -2.66 -16.72 1.96
C CYS A 66 -4.20 -16.78 1.95
N ARG A 67 -4.92 -15.82 2.54
CA ARG A 67 -6.38 -15.93 2.70
C ARG A 67 -7.10 -15.98 1.37
N LEU A 68 -6.77 -15.06 0.46
CA LEU A 68 -7.39 -14.97 -0.86
C LEU A 68 -6.75 -15.95 -1.84
N GLU A 69 -5.44 -16.21 -1.73
CA GLU A 69 -4.72 -17.19 -2.55
C GLU A 69 -5.36 -18.59 -2.46
N ASN A 70 -5.71 -19.02 -1.24
CA ASN A 70 -6.39 -20.30 -1.01
C ASN A 70 -7.79 -20.40 -1.66
N LEU A 71 -8.36 -19.27 -2.09
CA LEU A 71 -9.65 -19.17 -2.76
C LEU A 71 -9.50 -18.87 -4.27
N GLY A 72 -8.27 -18.88 -4.79
CA GLY A 72 -7.96 -18.52 -6.18
C GLY A 72 -8.07 -17.03 -6.46
N GLY A 73 -7.97 -16.19 -5.43
CA GLY A 73 -7.87 -14.74 -5.54
C GLY A 73 -6.47 -14.21 -5.21
N GLU A 74 -6.27 -12.93 -5.44
CA GLU A 74 -5.05 -12.18 -5.13
C GLU A 74 -5.39 -10.98 -4.24
N LEU A 75 -4.43 -10.60 -3.40
CA LEU A 75 -4.44 -9.37 -2.62
C LEU A 75 -3.10 -8.68 -2.90
N ASN A 76 -3.15 -7.39 -3.21
CA ASN A 76 -1.94 -6.60 -3.42
C ASN A 76 -2.15 -5.15 -2.97
N ALA A 77 -1.06 -4.40 -2.89
CA ALA A 77 -1.11 -2.96 -2.73
C ALA A 77 -0.04 -2.30 -3.59
N PHE A 78 -0.17 -0.99 -3.76
CA PHE A 78 0.89 -0.16 -4.31
C PHE A 78 0.75 1.25 -3.76
N THR A 79 1.87 1.95 -3.74
CA THR A 79 1.98 3.36 -3.34
C THR A 79 2.48 4.17 -4.52
N THR A 80 1.81 5.27 -4.82
CA THR A 80 2.25 6.27 -5.78
C THR A 80 2.68 7.54 -5.04
N LYS A 81 3.07 8.57 -5.78
CA LYS A 81 3.28 9.88 -5.17
C LYS A 81 1.97 10.46 -4.61
N GLU A 82 0.79 10.09 -5.10
CA GLU A 82 -0.48 10.75 -4.73
C GLU A 82 -1.46 9.86 -3.96
N ASP A 83 -1.34 8.54 -4.08
CA ASP A 83 -2.29 7.61 -3.49
C ASP A 83 -1.64 6.30 -3.05
N THR A 84 -2.27 5.66 -2.06
CA THR A 84 -1.94 4.31 -1.62
C THR A 84 -3.18 3.45 -1.81
N THR A 85 -3.05 2.37 -2.57
CA THR A 85 -4.17 1.53 -2.94
C THR A 85 -3.96 0.10 -2.45
N ILE A 86 -4.92 -0.42 -1.66
CA ILE A 86 -4.99 -1.85 -1.30
C ILE A 86 -6.10 -2.47 -2.13
N HIS A 87 -5.80 -3.47 -2.95
CA HIS A 87 -6.78 -4.07 -3.85
C HIS A 87 -6.74 -5.59 -3.84
N ALA A 88 -7.87 -6.18 -4.24
CA ALA A 88 -8.03 -7.61 -4.35
C ALA A 88 -8.84 -7.98 -5.60
N THR A 89 -8.45 -9.10 -6.20
CA THR A 89 -9.20 -9.77 -7.26
C THR A 89 -9.62 -11.13 -6.75
N THR A 90 -10.92 -11.44 -6.80
CA THR A 90 -11.43 -12.74 -6.34
C THR A 90 -12.53 -13.28 -7.25
N LEU A 91 -12.92 -14.53 -7.03
CA LEU A 91 -14.20 -15.01 -7.53
C LEU A 91 -15.36 -14.20 -6.93
N ARG A 92 -16.45 -14.06 -7.69
CA ARG A 92 -17.64 -13.28 -7.30
C ARG A 92 -18.20 -13.70 -5.93
N GLY A 93 -18.18 -15.00 -5.62
CA GLY A 93 -18.67 -15.54 -4.35
C GLY A 93 -17.86 -15.11 -3.13
N ASP A 94 -16.60 -14.71 -3.32
CA ASP A 94 -15.66 -14.38 -2.26
C ASP A 94 -15.45 -12.87 -2.08
N PHE A 95 -16.14 -12.02 -2.85
CA PHE A 95 -16.05 -10.56 -2.76
C PHE A 95 -16.20 -10.04 -1.32
N ALA A 96 -17.17 -10.57 -0.56
CA ALA A 96 -17.38 -10.15 0.82
C ALA A 96 -16.17 -10.45 1.72
N LYS A 97 -15.45 -11.55 1.47
CA LYS A 97 -14.22 -11.90 2.20
C LYS A 97 -13.07 -10.98 1.82
N ALA A 98 -12.96 -10.61 0.54
CA ALA A 98 -11.97 -9.66 0.05
C ALA A 98 -12.16 -8.27 0.68
N ALA A 99 -13.38 -7.74 0.63
CA ALA A 99 -13.71 -6.45 1.23
C ALA A 99 -13.49 -6.44 2.75
N GLU A 100 -13.84 -7.52 3.46
CA GLU A 100 -13.57 -7.66 4.90
C GLU A 100 -12.07 -7.72 5.20
N LEU A 101 -11.29 -8.40 4.37
CA LEU A 101 -9.84 -8.50 4.54
C LEU A 101 -9.15 -7.15 4.32
N ILE A 102 -9.50 -6.43 3.24
CA ILE A 102 -8.99 -5.07 2.98
C ILE A 102 -9.30 -4.15 4.17
N ALA A 103 -10.54 -4.19 4.69
CA ALA A 103 -10.90 -3.39 5.85
C ALA A 103 -10.14 -3.79 7.13
N ASP A 104 -9.90 -5.08 7.36
CA ASP A 104 -9.15 -5.55 8.52
C ASP A 104 -7.68 -5.11 8.46
N ILE A 105 -7.08 -5.15 7.27
CA ILE A 105 -5.71 -4.70 7.04
C ILE A 105 -5.62 -3.18 7.22
N ALA A 106 -6.46 -2.41 6.53
CA ALA A 106 -6.38 -0.95 6.55
C ALA A 106 -6.64 -0.36 7.94
N PHE A 107 -7.61 -0.91 8.69
CA PHE A 107 -8.06 -0.28 9.95
C PHE A 107 -7.62 -1.02 11.22
N ARG A 108 -7.04 -2.22 11.12
CA ARG A 108 -6.72 -3.05 12.31
C ARG A 108 -5.34 -3.69 12.27
N SER A 109 -4.45 -3.18 11.43
CA SER A 109 -3.04 -3.59 11.43
C SER A 109 -2.34 -3.28 12.76
N THR A 110 -1.56 -4.24 13.24
CA THR A 110 -0.87 -4.15 14.53
C THR A 110 0.60 -3.78 14.41
N PHE A 111 1.16 -3.79 13.19
CA PHE A 111 2.55 -3.45 12.91
C PHE A 111 3.54 -4.10 13.90
N PRO A 112 3.63 -5.45 13.91
CA PRO A 112 4.50 -6.14 14.87
C PRO A 112 5.97 -5.80 14.62
N GLU A 113 6.66 -5.28 15.64
CA GLU A 113 8.06 -4.81 15.53
C GLU A 113 9.00 -5.80 14.83
N ARG A 114 8.91 -7.08 15.20
CA ARG A 114 9.72 -8.13 14.58
C ARG A 114 9.50 -8.28 13.08
N GLU A 115 8.28 -8.08 12.60
CA GLU A 115 7.99 -8.15 11.17
C GLU A 115 8.41 -6.84 10.48
N LEU A 116 8.26 -5.69 11.14
CA LEU A 116 8.75 -4.40 10.63
C LEU A 116 10.26 -4.42 10.39
N GLU A 117 11.05 -4.93 11.34
CA GLU A 117 12.51 -5.06 11.19
C GLU A 117 12.90 -5.91 9.98
N ARG A 118 12.13 -6.97 9.68
CA ARG A 118 12.34 -7.79 8.49
C ARG A 118 11.98 -7.04 7.21
N GLU A 119 10.90 -6.28 7.22
CA GLU A 119 10.51 -5.48 6.05
C GLU A 119 11.50 -4.37 5.73
N LYS A 120 12.15 -3.79 6.75
CA LYS A 120 13.23 -2.83 6.51
C LYS A 120 14.36 -3.45 5.69
N GLU A 121 14.71 -4.72 5.94
CA GLU A 121 15.71 -5.44 5.14
C GLU A 121 15.23 -5.68 3.70
N VAL A 122 13.97 -6.09 3.53
CA VAL A 122 13.36 -6.33 2.21
C VAL A 122 13.35 -5.04 1.38
N ILE A 123 12.86 -3.94 1.94
CA ILE A 123 12.80 -2.64 1.24
C ILE A 123 14.20 -2.09 0.99
N ALA A 124 15.15 -2.31 1.91
CA ALA A 124 16.54 -1.93 1.67
C ALA A 124 17.16 -2.70 0.48
N ASP A 125 16.73 -3.95 0.23
CA ASP A 125 17.17 -4.73 -0.92
C ASP A 125 16.48 -4.29 -2.22
N GLU A 126 15.19 -3.96 -2.15
CA GLU A 126 14.44 -3.36 -3.25
C GLU A 126 15.06 -2.03 -3.71
N ILE A 127 15.41 -1.14 -2.78
CA ILE A 127 16.13 0.10 -3.07
C ILE A 127 17.45 -0.16 -3.82
N ASN A 128 18.16 -1.25 -3.53
CA ASN A 128 19.38 -1.58 -4.29
C ASN A 128 19.04 -2.08 -5.68
N THR A 129 18.04 -2.94 -5.79
CA THR A 129 17.57 -3.47 -7.08
C THR A 129 17.21 -2.34 -8.03
N TYR A 130 16.51 -1.31 -7.55
CA TYR A 130 16.21 -0.11 -8.34
C TYR A 130 17.46 0.66 -8.76
N LYS A 131 18.44 0.82 -7.86
CA LYS A 131 19.73 1.48 -8.18
C LYS A 131 20.57 0.69 -9.19
N ASP A 132 20.46 -0.62 -9.17
CA ASP A 132 21.14 -1.52 -10.10
C ASP A 132 20.44 -1.60 -11.47
N SER A 133 19.28 -0.93 -11.62
CA SER A 133 18.56 -0.76 -12.88
C SER A 133 18.64 0.69 -13.40
N PRO A 134 19.62 1.03 -14.26
CA PRO A 134 19.74 2.38 -14.82
C PRO A 134 18.50 2.86 -15.58
N ALA A 135 17.73 1.93 -16.15
CA ALA A 135 16.53 2.22 -16.90
C ALA A 135 15.38 2.70 -16.00
N ASP A 136 15.32 2.26 -14.75
CA ASP A 136 14.33 2.72 -13.78
C ASP A 136 14.84 3.96 -13.05
N MET A 137 16.11 3.94 -12.61
CA MET A 137 16.75 5.02 -11.87
C MET A 137 16.72 6.38 -12.61
N ILE A 138 16.74 6.37 -13.95
CA ILE A 138 16.70 7.60 -14.73
C ILE A 138 15.37 8.35 -14.57
N TYR A 139 14.25 7.64 -14.43
CA TYR A 139 12.93 8.27 -14.23
C TYR A 139 12.89 8.97 -12.88
N ASP A 140 13.30 8.29 -11.82
CA ASP A 140 13.36 8.88 -10.47
C ASP A 140 14.29 10.09 -10.43
N THR A 141 15.47 9.98 -11.04
CA THR A 141 16.44 11.09 -11.07
C THR A 141 15.89 12.27 -11.86
N PHE A 142 15.21 12.01 -12.98
CA PHE A 142 14.60 13.05 -13.78
C PHE A 142 13.44 13.74 -13.05
N GLU A 143 12.59 12.97 -12.36
CA GLU A 143 11.49 13.52 -11.55
C GLU A 143 12.01 14.35 -10.37
N ASP A 144 13.02 13.87 -9.64
CA ASP A 144 13.65 14.60 -8.54
C ASP A 144 14.23 15.95 -9.01
N LEU A 145 14.80 16.00 -10.23
CA LEU A 145 15.30 17.25 -10.82
C LEU A 145 14.16 18.16 -11.30
N LEU A 146 13.13 17.60 -11.91
CA LEU A 146 11.99 18.34 -12.44
C LEU A 146 11.15 18.98 -11.33
N PHE A 147 10.98 18.26 -10.23
CA PHE A 147 10.15 18.62 -9.08
C PHE A 147 10.97 19.05 -7.86
N ALA A 148 12.23 19.45 -8.08
CA ALA A 148 13.09 19.94 -7.02
C ALA A 148 12.39 21.02 -6.17
N GLU A 149 12.58 20.96 -4.86
CA GLU A 149 11.97 21.87 -3.87
C GLU A 149 10.44 21.77 -3.72
N SER A 150 9.78 20.82 -4.41
CA SER A 150 8.37 20.49 -4.19
C SER A 150 8.20 19.16 -3.47
N GLU A 151 7.00 18.92 -2.97
CA GLU A 151 6.62 17.67 -2.31
C GLU A 151 6.66 16.47 -3.27
N LEU A 152 6.68 16.68 -4.59
CA LEU A 152 6.84 15.61 -5.59
C LEU A 152 8.31 15.26 -5.86
N GLY A 153 9.26 16.07 -5.38
CA GLY A 153 10.69 15.95 -5.67
C GLY A 153 11.44 14.95 -4.79
N HIS A 154 10.82 13.83 -4.45
CA HIS A 154 11.47 12.74 -3.75
C HIS A 154 10.96 11.36 -4.21
N ASN A 155 11.82 10.36 -4.06
CA ASN A 155 11.53 8.97 -4.41
C ASN A 155 10.58 8.30 -3.39
N ILE A 156 9.61 7.53 -3.89
CA ILE A 156 8.60 6.79 -3.11
C ILE A 156 9.26 5.81 -2.11
N LEU A 157 10.37 5.17 -2.49
CA LEU A 157 11.09 4.23 -1.62
C LEU A 157 11.82 4.93 -0.45
N GLY A 158 11.98 6.26 -0.53
CA GLY A 158 12.74 7.05 0.42
C GLY A 158 14.23 6.70 0.46
N ARG A 159 14.84 6.84 1.64
CA ARG A 159 16.27 6.57 1.86
C ARG A 159 16.45 5.50 2.92
N LYS A 160 17.41 4.60 2.72
CA LYS A 160 17.78 3.56 3.71
C LYS A 160 18.01 4.10 5.12
N ALA A 161 18.65 5.27 5.23
CA ALA A 161 18.92 5.90 6.52
C ALA A 161 17.64 6.39 7.23
N ALA A 162 16.61 6.80 6.47
CA ALA A 162 15.33 7.19 7.02
C ALA A 162 14.51 5.96 7.43
N LEU A 163 14.47 4.94 6.57
CA LEU A 163 13.81 3.65 6.80
C LEU A 163 14.24 2.98 8.12
N ALA A 164 15.52 3.07 8.47
CA ALA A 164 16.04 2.50 9.72
C ALA A 164 15.40 3.12 10.98
N ARG A 165 14.85 4.34 10.89
CA ARG A 165 14.27 5.08 12.03
C ARG A 165 12.78 4.79 12.22
N TYR A 166 12.07 4.30 11.21
CA TYR A 166 10.62 4.10 11.30
C TYR A 166 10.28 2.89 12.16
N ASP A 167 9.24 3.02 12.97
CA ASP A 167 8.69 1.95 13.79
C ASP A 167 7.17 1.92 13.65
N GLY A 168 6.51 1.10 14.47
CA GLY A 168 5.05 1.01 14.46
C GLY A 168 4.35 2.31 14.90
N ASP A 169 5.03 3.22 15.58
CA ASP A 169 4.47 4.51 16.01
C ASP A 169 4.58 5.54 14.90
N ALA A 170 5.69 5.55 14.14
CA ALA A 170 5.83 6.37 12.93
C ALA A 170 4.69 6.12 11.93
N ILE A 171 4.26 4.88 11.75
CA ILE A 171 3.14 4.52 10.86
C ILE A 171 1.77 5.02 11.40
N ARG A 172 1.65 5.24 12.71
CA ARG A 172 0.38 5.62 13.36
C ARG A 172 0.22 7.11 13.61
N ALA A 173 1.31 7.86 13.58
CA ALA A 173 1.33 9.31 13.79
C ALA A 173 0.44 10.02 12.76
#